data_AF-A0A920SY70-F1
#
_entry.id   AF-A0A920SY70-F1
#
_cell.length_a   1.000
_cell.length_b   1.000
_cell.length_c   1.000
_cell.angle_alpha   90.00
_cell.angle_beta   90.00
_cell.angle_gamma   90.00
#
_symmetry.space_group_name_H-M   'P 1'
#
loop_
_entity.id
_entity.type
_entity.pdbx_description
1 polymer ?
#
loop_
_entity_poly.entity_id
_entity_poly.type
_entity_poly.pdbx_seq_one_letter_code
_entity_poly.pdbx_strand_id
1 'polypeptide(L)'
;MISHHQKSVEALTPPDPPKPLGEYEIVTDTPTFQSMIDQLHKNGEFAFDTETTGLNSMTSDLVGLSFAIKTGHAWYVPLGHTEGTQVSFSDGLTLLRPLFENKSVGKIAHNANFDLMVLSAAGIDVKALTFDTMIAAALCGYRSIGLKKACFPTFRSEYD
;
A
#
# COMPACT_ATOMS: atom_id res chain seq x y z
N MET A 1 -64.66 -2.91 -8.71
CA MET A 1 -63.57 -2.22 -9.43
C MET A 1 -62.55 -1.79 -8.39
N ILE A 2 -61.45 -2.54 -8.23
CA ILE A 2 -60.40 -2.22 -7.25
C ILE A 2 -59.17 -1.76 -8.04
N SER A 3 -58.92 -0.45 -8.00
CA SER A 3 -57.77 0.18 -8.63
C SER A 3 -56.48 -0.29 -7.97
N HIS A 4 -55.62 -0.97 -8.71
CA HIS A 4 -54.27 -1.33 -8.27
C HIS A 4 -53.38 -0.10 -8.42
N HIS A 5 -53.07 0.54 -7.29
CA HIS A 5 -52.10 1.62 -7.23
C HIS A 5 -50.69 1.03 -7.16
N GLN A 6 -50.03 0.92 -8.30
CA GLN A 6 -48.65 0.44 -8.41
C GLN A 6 -47.72 1.59 -7.97
N LYS A 7 -47.18 1.51 -6.75
CA LYS A 7 -46.13 2.44 -6.32
C LYS A 7 -44.85 2.14 -7.10
N SER A 8 -44.38 3.11 -7.86
CA SER A 8 -43.08 3.11 -8.51
C SER A 8 -41.99 2.92 -7.46
N VAL A 9 -41.13 1.92 -7.64
CA VAL A 9 -39.94 1.75 -6.80
C VAL A 9 -38.91 2.75 -7.33
N GLU A 10 -38.65 3.81 -6.58
CA GLU A 10 -37.60 4.78 -6.89
C GLU A 10 -36.26 4.06 -6.74
N ALA A 11 -35.53 3.93 -7.85
CA ALA A 11 -34.21 3.32 -7.84
C ALA A 11 -33.28 4.21 -7.01
N LEU A 12 -32.78 3.68 -5.89
CA LEU A 12 -31.77 4.36 -5.09
C LEU A 12 -30.53 4.57 -5.97
N THR A 13 -30.16 5.83 -6.17
CA THR A 13 -28.87 6.17 -6.79
C THR A 13 -27.74 5.54 -5.95
N PRO A 14 -26.75 4.91 -6.61
CA PRO A 14 -25.60 4.39 -5.88
C PRO A 14 -24.91 5.53 -5.12
N PRO A 15 -24.34 5.26 -3.93
CA PRO A 15 -23.64 6.27 -3.18
C PRO A 15 -22.47 6.83 -4.00
N ASP A 16 -22.21 8.13 -3.83
CA ASP A 16 -21.02 8.75 -4.40
C ASP A 16 -19.76 8.02 -3.90
N PRO A 17 -18.72 7.91 -4.74
CA PRO A 17 -17.48 7.31 -4.30
C PRO A 17 -16.91 8.10 -3.12
N PRO A 18 -16.35 7.40 -2.11
CA PRO A 18 -15.80 8.06 -0.93
C PRO A 18 -14.70 9.03 -1.34
N LYS A 19 -14.66 10.19 -0.69
CA LYS A 19 -13.64 11.20 -0.95
C LYS A 19 -12.26 10.61 -0.59
N PRO A 20 -11.23 10.76 -1.44
CA PRO A 20 -9.91 10.25 -1.12
C PRO A 20 -9.39 10.88 0.18
N LEU A 21 -8.75 10.04 1.01
CA LEU A 21 -8.21 10.43 2.32
C LEU A 21 -6.92 11.28 2.20
N GLY A 22 -6.45 11.53 0.98
CA GLY A 22 -5.21 12.25 0.72
C GLY A 22 -4.89 12.38 -0.77
N GLU A 23 -3.69 12.85 -1.03
CA GLU A 23 -3.08 12.97 -2.35
C GLU A 23 -2.30 11.68 -2.66
N TYR A 24 -2.67 11.03 -3.76
CA TYR A 24 -2.06 9.76 -4.19
C TYR A 24 -1.45 9.93 -5.58
N GLU A 25 -0.18 9.60 -5.71
CA GLU A 25 0.57 9.73 -6.95
C GLU A 25 0.92 8.35 -7.53
N ILE A 26 0.74 8.19 -8.84
CA ILE A 26 1.19 6.98 -9.55
C ILE A 26 2.50 7.31 -10.25
N VAL A 27 3.55 6.55 -9.92
CA VAL A 27 4.91 6.75 -10.39
C VAL A 27 5.19 5.79 -11.54
N THR A 28 5.12 6.29 -12.78
CA THR A 28 5.18 5.44 -13.98
C THR A 28 6.40 5.68 -14.86
N ASP A 29 7.23 6.67 -14.51
CA ASP A 29 8.43 7.05 -15.25
C ASP A 29 9.67 7.18 -14.33
N THR A 30 10.86 7.01 -14.91
CA THR A 30 12.12 7.03 -14.16
C THR A 30 12.39 8.36 -13.44
N PRO A 31 12.19 9.55 -14.04
CA PRO A 31 12.35 10.82 -13.33
C PRO A 31 11.48 10.95 -12.07
N THR A 32 10.18 10.63 -12.16
CA THR A 32 9.29 10.70 -10.99
C THR A 32 9.67 9.65 -9.94
N PHE A 33 10.11 8.47 -10.36
CA PHE A 33 10.60 7.43 -9.46
C PHE A 33 11.85 7.88 -8.68
N GLN A 34 12.84 8.45 -9.37
CA GLN A 34 14.04 8.94 -8.70
C GLN A 34 13.70 10.07 -7.70
N SER A 35 12.83 11.00 -8.09
CA SER A 35 12.35 12.07 -7.20
C SER A 35 11.66 11.51 -5.94
N MET A 36 10.83 10.48 -6.09
CA MET A 36 10.20 9.79 -4.97
C MET A 36 11.24 9.13 -4.05
N ILE A 37 12.20 8.38 -4.62
CA ILE A 37 13.27 7.72 -3.86
C ILE A 37 14.10 8.73 -3.07
N ASP A 38 14.44 9.87 -3.66
CA ASP A 38 15.19 10.94 -3.00
C ASP A 38 14.41 11.51 -1.81
N GLN A 39 13.09 11.67 -1.94
CA GLN A 39 12.22 12.10 -0.85
C GLN A 39 12.15 11.07 0.28
N LEU A 40 12.06 9.78 -0.04
CA LEU A 40 12.06 8.69 0.94
C LEU A 40 13.39 8.63 1.70
N HIS A 41 14.53 8.75 0.99
CA HIS A 41 15.84 8.85 1.61
C HIS A 41 15.98 10.06 2.53
N LYS A 42 15.53 11.23 2.07
CA LYS A 42 15.60 12.47 2.85
C LYS A 42 14.76 12.41 4.12
N ASN A 43 13.60 11.75 4.08
CA ASN A 43 12.74 11.59 5.26
C ASN A 43 13.37 10.67 6.33
N GLY A 44 14.21 9.71 5.91
CA GLY A 44 14.94 8.82 6.81
C GLY A 44 14.15 7.60 7.31
N GLU A 45 12.83 7.60 7.15
CA GLU A 45 11.98 6.43 7.31
C GLU A 45 10.73 6.53 6.42
N PHE A 46 10.10 5.41 6.10
CA PHE A 46 8.86 5.39 5.33
C PHE A 46 8.04 4.12 5.60
N ALA A 47 6.72 4.23 5.41
CA ALA A 47 5.83 3.10 5.32
C ALA A 47 5.80 2.52 3.90
N PHE A 48 5.69 1.20 3.77
CA PHE A 48 5.53 0.54 2.48
C PHE A 48 4.57 -0.66 2.57
N ASP A 49 4.05 -1.06 1.41
CA ASP A 49 3.18 -2.23 1.23
C ASP A 49 3.42 -2.82 -0.16
N THR A 50 3.33 -4.15 -0.29
CA THR A 50 3.48 -4.85 -1.56
C THR A 50 2.15 -5.30 -2.12
N GLU A 51 1.96 -5.12 -3.43
CA GLU A 51 0.84 -5.68 -4.19
C GLU A 51 1.32 -6.88 -5.00
N THR A 52 0.58 -7.98 -4.94
CA THR A 52 1.00 -9.27 -5.52
C THR A 52 -0.11 -9.93 -6.32
N THR A 53 0.24 -10.94 -7.14
CA THR A 53 -0.73 -11.74 -7.91
C THR A 53 -1.61 -12.66 -7.04
N GLY A 54 -1.30 -12.80 -5.75
CA GLY A 54 -2.01 -13.68 -4.84
C GLY A 54 -1.58 -13.52 -3.38
N LEU A 55 -2.13 -14.37 -2.52
CA LEU A 55 -1.97 -14.31 -1.06
C LEU A 55 -0.86 -15.23 -0.51
N ASN A 56 -0.08 -15.90 -1.37
CA ASN A 56 1.01 -16.78 -0.95
C ASN A 56 2.35 -16.12 -1.27
N SER A 57 3.04 -15.59 -0.26
CA SER A 57 4.29 -14.85 -0.45
C SER A 57 5.43 -15.67 -1.06
N MET A 58 5.36 -17.00 -1.03
CA MET A 58 6.38 -17.87 -1.66
C MET A 58 6.19 -18.06 -3.16
N THR A 59 4.98 -17.82 -3.68
CA THR A 59 4.63 -18.14 -5.07
C THR A 59 3.99 -16.98 -5.82
N SER A 60 3.70 -15.86 -5.14
CA SER A 60 3.05 -14.70 -5.75
C SER A 60 4.11 -13.75 -6.30
N ASP A 61 3.86 -13.24 -7.50
CA ASP A 61 4.74 -12.29 -8.15
C ASP A 61 4.45 -10.87 -7.65
N LEU A 62 5.49 -10.04 -7.58
CA LEU A 62 5.37 -8.63 -7.26
C LEU A 62 4.72 -7.86 -8.41
N VAL A 63 3.62 -7.16 -8.12
CA VAL A 63 2.86 -6.35 -9.09
C VAL A 63 3.12 -4.86 -8.90
N GLY A 64 3.28 -4.41 -7.66
CA GLY A 64 3.60 -3.01 -7.36
C GLY A 64 3.91 -2.78 -5.90
N LEU A 65 4.26 -1.54 -5.57
CA LEU A 65 4.51 -1.11 -4.19
C LEU A 65 3.85 0.23 -3.91
N SER A 66 3.39 0.41 -2.68
CA SER A 66 2.99 1.72 -2.17
C SER A 66 3.96 2.24 -1.12
N PHE A 67 4.06 3.56 -0.99
CA PHE A 67 4.97 4.24 -0.07
C PHE A 67 4.32 5.46 0.57
N ALA A 68 4.59 5.72 1.85
CA ALA A 68 4.16 6.94 2.52
C ALA A 68 5.18 7.43 3.55
N ILE A 69 5.39 8.75 3.61
CA ILE A 69 6.22 9.43 4.64
C ILE A 69 5.39 10.23 5.64
N LYS A 70 4.13 10.53 5.30
CA LYS A 70 3.22 11.33 6.13
C LYS A 70 1.77 10.98 5.81
N THR A 71 0.87 11.27 6.74
CA THR A 71 -0.58 11.13 6.52
C THR A 71 -1.06 12.00 5.37
N GLY A 72 -1.98 11.47 4.56
CA GLY A 72 -2.62 12.19 3.48
C GLY A 72 -1.77 12.34 2.22
N HIS A 73 -0.62 11.66 2.14
CA HIS A 73 0.19 11.61 0.93
C HIS A 73 0.85 10.23 0.76
N ALA A 74 0.70 9.62 -0.41
CA ALA A 74 1.38 8.37 -0.74
C ALA A 74 1.65 8.22 -2.23
N TRP A 75 2.63 7.37 -2.55
CA TRP A 75 2.95 6.97 -3.91
C TRP A 75 2.57 5.53 -4.15
N TYR A 76 2.21 5.21 -5.40
CA TYR A 76 2.10 3.86 -5.90
C TYR A 76 3.01 3.67 -7.13
N VAL A 77 3.84 2.63 -7.10
CA VAL A 77 4.74 2.25 -8.18
C VAL A 77 4.24 0.94 -8.80
N PRO A 78 3.61 0.96 -9.98
CA PRO A 78 3.35 -0.24 -10.76
C PRO A 78 4.66 -0.81 -11.32
N LEU A 79 4.86 -2.12 -11.21
CA LEU A 79 6.06 -2.82 -11.72
C LEU A 79 5.73 -4.04 -12.58
N GLY A 80 4.64 -4.73 -12.27
CA GLY A 80 4.25 -6.01 -12.86
C GLY A 80 2.80 -6.02 -13.36
N HIS A 81 2.22 -4.87 -13.70
CA HIS A 81 0.88 -4.84 -14.30
C HIS A 81 0.94 -5.42 -15.72
N THR A 82 -0.16 -6.04 -16.15
CA THR A 82 -0.30 -6.57 -17.51
C THR A 82 -0.62 -5.49 -18.54
N GLU A 83 -1.09 -4.34 -18.09
CA GLU A 83 -1.47 -3.18 -18.89
C GLU A 83 -1.18 -1.87 -18.15
N GLY A 84 -1.17 -0.75 -18.88
CA GLY A 84 -0.86 0.56 -18.32
C GLY A 84 0.60 0.97 -18.48
N THR A 85 0.88 2.23 -18.12
CA THR A 85 2.24 2.78 -18.17
C THR A 85 2.96 2.46 -16.87
N GLN A 86 4.17 1.92 -16.98
CA GLN A 86 5.02 1.61 -15.84
C GLN A 86 6.49 1.60 -16.28
N VAL A 87 7.40 1.73 -15.32
CA VAL A 87 8.82 1.45 -15.58
C VAL A 87 9.03 -0.03 -15.83
N SER A 88 10.14 -0.40 -16.46
CA SER A 88 10.47 -1.82 -16.60
C SER A 88 10.67 -2.45 -15.23
N PHE A 89 10.25 -3.71 -15.06
CA PHE A 89 10.38 -4.42 -13.78
C PHE A 89 11.84 -4.43 -13.29
N SER A 90 12.80 -4.69 -14.19
CA SER A 90 14.23 -4.70 -13.87
C SER A 90 14.77 -3.35 -13.43
N ASP A 91 14.35 -2.26 -14.09
CA ASP A 91 14.80 -0.91 -13.73
C ASP A 91 14.19 -0.49 -12.39
N GLY A 92 12.91 -0.81 -12.17
CA GLY A 92 12.25 -0.57 -10.89
C GLY A 92 12.93 -1.28 -9.73
N LEU A 93 13.26 -2.57 -9.88
CA LEU A 93 14.03 -3.29 -8.86
C LEU A 93 15.42 -2.68 -8.65
N THR A 94 16.10 -2.28 -9.73
CA THR A 94 17.42 -1.64 -9.65
C THR A 94 17.37 -0.35 -8.84
N LEU A 95 16.33 0.46 -9.03
CA LEU A 95 16.11 1.72 -8.29
C LEU A 95 15.71 1.47 -6.83
N LEU A 96 14.90 0.45 -6.57
CA LEU A 96 14.41 0.15 -5.21
C LEU A 96 15.44 -0.50 -4.30
N ARG A 97 16.39 -1.29 -4.85
CA ARG A 97 17.39 -2.00 -4.04
C ARG A 97 18.18 -1.08 -3.11
N PRO A 98 18.81 0.02 -3.57
CA PRO A 98 19.53 0.93 -2.69
C PRO A 98 18.66 1.52 -1.57
N LEU A 99 17.38 1.78 -1.83
CA LEU A 99 16.45 2.29 -0.83
C LEU A 99 16.16 1.24 0.25
N PHE A 100 15.77 0.03 -0.16
CA PHE A 100 15.39 -1.04 0.75
C PHE A 100 16.56 -1.68 1.49
N GLU A 101 17.73 -1.82 0.85
CA GLU A 101 18.91 -2.45 1.44
C GLU A 101 19.72 -1.47 2.34
N ASN A 102 19.40 -0.17 2.33
CA ASN A 102 20.05 0.83 3.17
C ASN A 102 19.63 0.72 4.65
N LYS A 103 20.59 0.41 5.53
CA LYS A 103 20.39 0.26 6.98
C LYS A 103 20.10 1.56 7.72
N SER A 104 20.40 2.71 7.11
CA SER A 104 20.19 4.04 7.70
C SER A 104 18.80 4.61 7.43
N VAL A 105 17.96 3.92 6.63
CA VAL A 105 16.60 4.35 6.32
C VAL A 105 15.62 3.34 6.91
N GLY A 106 14.74 3.78 7.83
CA GLY A 106 13.76 2.91 8.50
C GLY A 106 12.61 2.50 7.60
N LYS A 107 12.17 1.24 7.71
CA LYS A 107 11.03 0.68 6.98
C LYS A 107 9.92 0.33 7.96
N ILE A 108 8.72 0.76 7.64
CA ILE A 108 7.51 0.53 8.43
C ILE A 108 6.53 -0.24 7.57
N ALA A 109 5.91 -1.30 8.11
CA ALA A 109 4.92 -2.09 7.38
C ALA A 109 3.82 -2.61 8.32
N HIS A 110 2.84 -3.30 7.74
CA HIS A 110 1.84 -4.07 8.48
C HIS A 110 1.98 -5.53 8.08
N ASN A 111 2.23 -6.43 9.04
CA ASN A 111 2.47 -7.84 8.71
C ASN A 111 3.66 -8.02 7.75
N ALA A 112 4.77 -7.36 8.08
CA ALA A 112 5.95 -7.19 7.22
C ALA A 112 6.54 -8.51 6.71
N ASN A 113 6.36 -9.62 7.43
CA ASN A 113 6.84 -10.93 6.99
C ASN A 113 6.36 -11.28 5.57
N PHE A 114 5.14 -10.89 5.19
CA PHE A 114 4.64 -11.13 3.84
C PHE A 114 5.46 -10.35 2.81
N ASP A 115 5.57 -9.03 2.99
CA ASP A 115 6.28 -8.13 2.08
C ASP A 115 7.76 -8.48 1.96
N LEU A 116 8.40 -8.83 3.09
CA LEU A 116 9.79 -9.25 3.13
C LEU A 116 10.04 -10.48 2.26
N MET A 117 9.13 -11.47 2.30
CA MET A 117 9.25 -12.68 1.50
C MET A 117 9.06 -12.40 0.01
N VAL A 118 8.07 -11.57 -0.35
CA VAL A 118 7.82 -11.15 -1.74
C VAL A 118 9.01 -10.39 -2.30
N LEU A 119 9.54 -9.42 -1.55
CA LEU A 119 10.70 -8.64 -1.96
C LEU A 119 11.98 -9.48 -2.04
N SER A 120 12.17 -10.42 -1.11
CA SER A 120 13.28 -11.37 -1.18
C SER A 120 13.20 -12.24 -2.44
N ALA A 121 12.01 -12.69 -2.84
CA ALA A 121 11.81 -13.45 -4.08
C ALA A 121 12.11 -12.59 -5.32
N ALA A 122 11.81 -11.29 -5.26
CA ALA A 122 12.18 -10.31 -6.28
C ALA A 122 13.67 -9.86 -6.22
N GLY A 123 14.47 -10.41 -5.30
CA GLY A 123 15.91 -10.12 -5.20
C GLY A 123 16.26 -8.86 -4.40
N ILE A 124 15.34 -8.36 -3.57
CA ILE A 124 15.53 -7.22 -2.66
C ILE A 124 15.64 -7.74 -1.22
N ASP A 125 16.77 -7.47 -0.56
CA ASP A 125 17.02 -7.86 0.83
C ASP A 125 16.76 -6.69 1.79
N VAL A 126 15.50 -6.52 2.20
CA VAL A 126 15.07 -5.39 3.02
C VAL A 126 15.86 -5.31 4.34
N LYS A 127 16.48 -4.16 4.57
CA LYS A 127 17.19 -3.82 5.80
C LYS A 127 16.46 -2.76 6.60
N ALA A 128 16.71 -2.73 7.90
CA ALA A 128 16.16 -1.76 8.84
C ALA A 128 14.62 -1.70 8.82
N LEU A 129 13.96 -2.86 8.89
CA LEU A 129 12.55 -2.91 9.32
C LEU A 129 12.50 -2.43 10.78
N THR A 130 11.98 -1.23 11.00
CA THR A 130 11.98 -0.55 12.30
C THR A 130 10.64 -0.69 13.02
N PHE A 131 9.54 -0.91 12.30
CA PHE A 131 8.22 -1.00 12.91
C PHE A 131 7.28 -1.89 12.10
N ASP A 132 6.56 -2.79 12.79
CA ASP A 132 5.44 -3.55 12.25
C ASP A 132 4.19 -3.22 13.05
N THR A 133 3.21 -2.61 12.37
CA THR A 133 1.96 -2.15 13.02
C THR A 133 1.11 -3.31 13.55
N MET A 134 1.16 -4.49 12.94
CA MET A 134 0.46 -5.67 13.43
C MET A 134 1.07 -6.17 14.74
N ILE A 135 2.41 -6.22 14.82
CA ILE A 135 3.13 -6.60 16.05
C ILE A 135 2.89 -5.56 17.13
N ALA A 136 2.99 -4.27 16.80
CA ALA A 136 2.73 -3.19 17.75
C ALA A 136 1.30 -3.26 18.32
N ALA A 137 0.31 -3.49 17.46
CA ALA A 137 -1.08 -3.68 17.90
C ALA A 137 -1.23 -4.90 18.83
N ALA A 138 -0.57 -6.02 18.52
CA ALA A 138 -0.58 -7.20 19.37
C ALA A 138 0.02 -6.92 20.76
N LEU A 139 1.13 -6.18 20.84
CA LEU A 139 1.74 -5.76 22.10
C LEU A 139 0.84 -4.81 22.90
N CYS A 140 0.04 -3.99 22.22
CA CYS A 140 -0.98 -3.13 22.84
C CYS A 140 -2.28 -3.88 23.24
N GLY A 141 -2.33 -5.20 23.08
CA GLY A 141 -3.46 -6.04 23.49
C GLY A 141 -4.54 -6.27 22.42
N TYR A 142 -4.32 -5.82 21.18
CA TYR A 142 -5.24 -6.09 20.07
C TYR A 142 -4.91 -7.44 19.40
N ARG A 143 -5.85 -8.38 19.35
CA ARG A 143 -5.61 -9.73 18.78
C ARG A 143 -5.92 -9.79 17.29
N SER A 144 -4.95 -10.27 16.49
CA SER A 144 -5.10 -10.62 15.06
C SER A 144 -5.97 -9.63 14.27
N ILE A 145 -5.61 -8.36 14.35
CA ILE A 145 -6.31 -7.32 13.61
C ILE A 145 -5.63 -7.13 12.25
N GLY A 146 -6.36 -7.39 11.17
CA GLY A 146 -5.98 -6.86 9.87
C GLY A 146 -6.08 -5.33 9.90
N LEU A 147 -5.33 -4.65 9.03
CA LEU A 147 -5.17 -3.20 9.03
C LEU A 147 -6.50 -2.43 9.12
N LYS A 148 -7.53 -2.85 8.38
CA LYS A 148 -8.88 -2.25 8.45
C LYS A 148 -9.45 -2.20 9.88
N LYS A 149 -9.28 -3.27 10.66
CA LYS A 149 -9.75 -3.35 12.06
C LYS A 149 -8.86 -2.56 13.01
N ALA A 150 -7.58 -2.35 12.66
CA ALA A 150 -6.65 -1.52 13.41
C ALA A 150 -6.94 -0.03 13.28
N CYS A 151 -7.38 0.41 12.09
CA CYS A 151 -7.59 1.83 11.83
C CYS A 151 -8.70 2.44 12.70
N PHE A 152 -9.83 1.75 12.87
CA PHE A 152 -11.01 2.29 13.54
C PHE A 152 -10.78 2.70 15.02
N PRO A 153 -10.29 1.82 15.91
CA PRO A 153 -10.06 2.19 17.30
C PRO A 153 -8.88 3.17 17.49
N THR A 154 -7.92 3.16 16.56
CA THR A 154 -6.66 3.92 16.70
C THR A 154 -6.79 5.35 16.19
N PHE A 155 -7.40 5.53 15.02
CA PHE A 155 -7.44 6.83 14.33
C PHE A 155 -8.81 7.51 14.41
N ARG A 156 -9.86 6.83 14.91
CA ARG A 156 -11.25 7.32 14.90
C ARG A 156 -11.68 7.83 13.51
N SER A 157 -11.08 7.29 12.45
CA SER A 157 -11.48 7.55 11.07
C SER A 157 -12.53 6.51 10.71
N GLU A 158 -13.78 6.93 10.59
CA GLU A 158 -14.80 6.13 9.94
C GLU A 158 -14.46 6.06 8.44
N TYR A 159 -14.62 4.90 7.82
CA TYR A 159 -14.81 4.85 6.37
C TYR A 159 -16.22 5.40 6.13
N ASP A 160 -16.33 6.72 5.92
CA ASP A 160 -17.51 7.32 5.31
C ASP A 160 -17.55 6.97 3.81
#